data_AF-J9W821-F1
#
_entry.id   AF-J9W821-F1
#
_cell.length_a   1.000
_cell.length_b   1.000
_cell.length_c   1.000
_cell.angle_alpha   90.00
_cell.angle_beta   90.00
_cell.angle_gamma   90.00
#
_symmetry.space_group_name_H-M   'P 1'
#
loop_
_entity.id
_entity.type
_entity.pdbx_description
1 polymer ?
#
loop_
_entity_poly.entity_id
_entity_poly.type
_entity_poly.pdbx_seq_one_letter_code
_entity_poly.pdbx_strand_id
1 'polypeptide(L)'
;MAAMTETTRRTLGRRRVADTDSASAAENILAATTRLLARQSLTDISVAQILTEAKVSRATFYFYFASKFSVVSGLLERAMEDIFQTVQPFLARSPEDSPTVALERSIRAVTHAWHRHRPVFQATNHHWHAEPELRDLWLGIAERFIAAGAAEIERERAAGMITSPIPSRMLAATLFWGTERVLHIAGLGVESSLRDEESAVDVLVAMWRGTLYAV
;
A
#
# COMPACT_ATOMS: atom_id res chain seq x y z
N MET A 1 23.90 -30.98 -40.90
CA MET A 1 23.80 -29.86 -39.93
C MET A 1 22.41 -29.81 -39.27
N ALA A 2 21.88 -30.93 -38.77
CA ALA A 2 20.56 -30.98 -38.15
C ALA A 2 20.54 -32.03 -37.03
N ALA A 3 21.00 -31.67 -35.84
CA ALA A 3 20.86 -32.51 -34.63
C ALA A 3 20.98 -31.69 -33.32
N MET A 4 20.70 -30.37 -33.36
CA MET A 4 20.93 -29.48 -32.22
C MET A 4 19.77 -28.48 -32.08
N THR A 5 18.53 -28.96 -31.96
CA THR A 5 17.38 -28.04 -31.87
C THR A 5 16.17 -28.53 -31.09
N GLU A 6 16.08 -29.81 -30.73
CA GLU A 6 14.89 -30.35 -30.06
C GLU A 6 15.03 -30.40 -28.53
N THR A 7 16.18 -30.83 -28.02
CA THR A 7 16.47 -30.88 -26.58
C THR A 7 16.47 -29.47 -25.96
N THR A 8 17.06 -28.48 -26.62
CA THR A 8 17.11 -27.09 -26.13
C THR A 8 15.74 -26.43 -26.11
N ARG A 9 14.86 -26.71 -27.10
CA ARG A 9 13.46 -26.22 -27.09
C ARG A 9 12.62 -26.85 -25.98
N ARG A 10 12.81 -28.14 -25.71
CA ARG A 10 12.07 -28.86 -24.66
C ARG A 10 12.44 -28.37 -23.26
N THR A 11 13.71 -28.08 -23.01
CA THR A 11 14.19 -27.52 -21.74
C THR A 11 13.75 -26.07 -21.53
N LEU A 12 13.78 -25.24 -22.58
CA LEU A 12 13.28 -23.86 -22.54
C LEU A 12 11.76 -23.80 -22.34
N GLY A 13 10.99 -24.67 -23.02
CA GLY A 13 9.54 -24.76 -22.86
C GLY A 13 9.13 -25.23 -21.46
N ARG A 14 9.80 -26.25 -20.91
CA ARG A 14 9.53 -26.75 -19.56
C ARG A 14 9.88 -25.73 -18.47
N ARG A 15 10.95 -24.96 -18.66
CA ARG A 15 11.32 -23.87 -17.76
C ARG A 15 10.32 -22.70 -17.81
N ARG A 16 9.83 -22.34 -18.99
CA ARG A 16 8.80 -21.29 -19.16
C ARG A 16 7.46 -21.68 -18.56
N VAL A 17 7.01 -22.92 -18.75
CA VAL A 17 5.76 -23.42 -18.15
C VAL A 17 5.88 -23.49 -16.63
N ALA A 18 7.02 -23.96 -16.11
CA ALA A 18 7.27 -23.97 -14.67
C ALA A 18 7.34 -22.56 -14.06
N ASP A 19 7.94 -21.57 -14.74
CA ASP A 19 7.95 -20.15 -14.32
C ASP A 19 6.54 -19.54 -14.34
N THR A 20 5.74 -19.84 -15.36
CA THR A 20 4.36 -19.34 -15.47
C THR A 20 3.45 -19.98 -14.43
N ASP A 21 3.58 -21.28 -14.19
CA ASP A 21 2.84 -22.01 -13.15
C ASP A 21 3.29 -21.57 -11.75
N SER A 22 4.57 -21.22 -11.60
CA SER A 22 5.18 -20.70 -10.38
C SER A 22 4.64 -19.31 -10.03
N ALA A 23 4.73 -18.36 -10.97
CA ALA A 23 4.17 -17.02 -10.80
C ALA A 23 2.64 -17.07 -10.58
N SER A 24 1.94 -17.94 -11.31
CA SER A 24 0.50 -18.22 -11.10
C SER A 24 0.19 -18.66 -9.67
N ALA A 25 1.01 -19.52 -9.07
CA ALA A 25 0.77 -20.01 -7.71
C ALA A 25 0.92 -18.90 -6.65
N ALA A 26 1.92 -18.02 -6.76
CA ALA A 26 2.08 -16.89 -5.85
C ALA A 26 0.88 -15.92 -5.95
N GLU A 27 0.45 -15.60 -7.18
CA GLU A 27 -0.75 -14.78 -7.43
C GLU A 27 -2.01 -15.40 -6.84
N ASN A 28 -2.19 -16.72 -7.00
CA ASN A 28 -3.33 -17.43 -6.46
C ASN A 28 -3.38 -17.38 -4.93
N ILE A 29 -2.22 -17.49 -4.26
CA ILE A 29 -2.10 -17.37 -2.79
C ILE A 29 -2.48 -15.96 -2.33
N LEU A 30 -1.96 -14.92 -3.00
CA LEU A 30 -2.26 -13.53 -2.66
C LEU A 30 -3.75 -13.23 -2.88
N ALA A 31 -4.31 -13.59 -4.04
CA ALA A 31 -5.72 -13.39 -4.34
C ALA A 31 -6.65 -14.15 -3.38
N ALA A 32 -6.30 -15.39 -3.01
CA ALA A 32 -7.02 -16.17 -2.01
C ALA A 32 -7.01 -15.51 -0.64
N THR A 33 -5.85 -15.00 -0.22
CA THR A 33 -5.69 -14.32 1.06
C THR A 33 -6.49 -13.02 1.09
N THR A 34 -6.51 -12.24 -0.01
CA THR A 34 -7.38 -11.06 -0.14
C THR A 34 -8.86 -11.42 0.03
N ARG A 35 -9.34 -12.50 -0.60
CA ARG A 35 -10.74 -12.98 -0.43
C ARG A 35 -11.05 -13.45 0.97
N LEU A 36 -10.06 -13.99 1.70
CA LEU A 36 -10.23 -14.39 3.10
C LEU A 36 -10.27 -13.15 4.02
N LEU A 37 -9.37 -12.19 3.82
CA LEU A 37 -9.32 -10.93 4.57
C LEU A 37 -10.60 -10.09 4.40
N ALA A 38 -11.26 -10.18 3.25
CA ALA A 38 -12.56 -9.53 3.05
C ALA A 38 -13.70 -10.11 3.91
N ARG A 39 -13.51 -11.29 4.53
CA ARG A 39 -14.55 -12.00 5.29
C ARG A 39 -14.25 -12.13 6.78
N GLN A 40 -12.98 -12.09 7.18
CA GLN A 40 -12.56 -12.34 8.57
C GLN A 40 -11.17 -11.74 8.85
N SER A 41 -10.86 -11.56 10.13
CA SER A 41 -9.56 -11.05 10.57
C SER A 41 -8.42 -12.01 10.22
N LEU A 42 -7.23 -11.45 9.97
CA LEU A 42 -6.01 -12.26 9.77
C LEU A 42 -5.73 -13.18 10.95
N THR A 43 -6.09 -12.80 12.17
CA THR A 43 -5.97 -13.63 13.37
C THR A 43 -6.64 -15.00 13.18
N ASP A 44 -7.84 -15.02 12.61
CA ASP A 44 -8.66 -16.22 12.43
C ASP A 44 -8.35 -16.99 11.14
N ILE A 45 -7.54 -16.43 10.25
CA ILE A 45 -7.07 -17.10 9.03
C ILE A 45 -5.89 -18.02 9.36
N SER A 46 -6.04 -19.30 9.06
CA SER A 46 -4.97 -20.30 9.08
C SER A 46 -4.31 -20.46 7.72
N VAL A 47 -3.06 -20.92 7.69
CA VAL A 47 -2.37 -21.31 6.44
C VAL A 47 -3.18 -22.39 5.70
N ALA A 48 -3.81 -23.33 6.42
CA ALA A 48 -4.63 -24.36 5.80
C ALA A 48 -5.81 -23.79 5.00
N GLN A 49 -6.50 -22.77 5.53
CA GLN A 49 -7.56 -22.08 4.78
C GLN A 49 -7.02 -21.38 3.53
N ILE A 50 -5.85 -20.74 3.62
CA ILE A 50 -5.21 -20.11 2.45
C ILE A 50 -4.89 -21.16 1.38
N LEU A 51 -4.32 -22.30 1.76
CA LEU A 51 -4.02 -23.41 0.84
C LEU A 51 -5.27 -23.89 0.11
N THR A 52 -6.36 -24.12 0.85
CA THR A 52 -7.64 -24.56 0.30
C THR A 52 -8.23 -23.54 -0.66
N GLU A 53 -8.28 -22.27 -0.26
CA GLU A 53 -8.83 -21.17 -1.07
C GLU A 53 -7.98 -20.88 -2.33
N ALA A 54 -6.66 -21.02 -2.23
CA ALA A 54 -5.73 -20.83 -3.35
C ALA A 54 -5.59 -22.06 -4.26
N LYS A 55 -6.09 -23.23 -3.82
CA LYS A 55 -5.94 -24.51 -4.51
C LYS A 55 -4.48 -24.89 -4.76
N VAL A 56 -3.60 -24.65 -3.79
CA VAL A 56 -2.17 -24.98 -3.86
C VAL A 56 -1.75 -25.98 -2.79
N SER A 57 -0.67 -26.71 -3.04
CA SER A 57 -0.12 -27.63 -2.04
C SER A 57 0.59 -26.87 -0.92
N ARG A 58 0.73 -27.51 0.25
CA ARG A 58 1.52 -26.95 1.37
C ARG A 58 2.98 -26.66 0.95
N ALA A 59 3.60 -27.57 0.19
CA ALA A 59 4.96 -27.37 -0.31
C ALA A 59 5.06 -26.17 -1.25
N THR A 60 4.06 -25.96 -2.11
CA THR A 60 3.97 -24.80 -3.00
C THR A 60 3.84 -23.49 -2.22
N PHE A 61 3.05 -23.45 -1.15
CA PHE A 61 2.93 -22.26 -0.31
C PHE A 61 4.25 -21.87 0.34
N TYR A 62 4.89 -22.83 1.04
CA TYR A 62 6.14 -22.56 1.77
C TYR A 62 7.35 -22.33 0.84
N PHE A 63 7.20 -22.60 -0.46
CA PHE A 63 8.17 -22.16 -1.46
C PHE A 63 8.15 -20.64 -1.68
N TYR A 64 6.99 -19.98 -1.59
CA TYR A 64 6.87 -18.51 -1.76
C TYR A 64 6.81 -17.74 -0.45
N PHE A 65 6.12 -18.29 0.55
CA PHE A 65 5.73 -17.56 1.75
C PHE A 65 6.08 -18.37 2.99
N ALA A 66 6.88 -17.78 3.88
CA ALA A 66 7.28 -18.41 5.13
C ALA A 66 6.13 -18.52 6.14
N SER A 67 5.14 -17.62 6.06
CA SER A 67 4.02 -17.52 6.98
C SER A 67 2.82 -16.80 6.34
N LYS A 68 1.66 -16.80 7.00
CA LYS A 68 0.52 -15.95 6.57
C LYS A 68 0.86 -14.45 6.62
N PHE A 69 1.77 -14.03 7.52
CA PHE A 69 2.23 -12.65 7.60
C PHE A 69 3.07 -12.28 6.39
N SER A 70 3.93 -13.18 5.89
CA SER A 70 4.68 -12.93 4.65
C SER A 70 3.78 -12.80 3.40
N VAL A 71 2.60 -13.44 3.41
CA VAL A 71 1.59 -13.21 2.37
C VAL A 71 1.02 -11.79 2.49
N VAL A 72 0.72 -11.34 3.72
CA VAL A 72 0.24 -9.98 3.97
C VAL A 72 1.31 -8.93 3.66
N SER A 73 2.60 -9.19 3.94
CA SER A 73 3.71 -8.34 3.51
C SER A 73 3.68 -8.13 1.99
N GLY A 74 3.57 -9.21 1.21
CA GLY A 74 3.47 -9.11 -0.25
C GLY A 74 2.19 -8.40 -0.74
N LEU A 75 1.08 -8.53 -0.03
CA LEU A 75 -0.14 -7.76 -0.33
C LEU A 75 0.04 -6.27 0.01
N LEU A 76 0.71 -5.96 1.12
CA LEU A 76 0.98 -4.60 1.56
C LEU A 76 1.91 -3.87 0.57
N GLU A 77 2.95 -4.55 0.08
CA GLU A 77 3.83 -4.01 -0.97
C GLU A 77 3.04 -3.61 -2.21
N ARG A 78 2.10 -4.46 -2.67
CA ARG A 78 1.24 -4.15 -3.82
C ARG A 78 0.29 -3.00 -3.56
N ALA A 79 -0.34 -2.97 -2.40
CA ALA A 79 -1.23 -1.89 -2.00
C ALA A 79 -0.48 -0.55 -1.95
N MET A 80 0.75 -0.55 -1.43
CA MET A 80 1.56 0.65 -1.32
C MET A 80 2.16 1.08 -2.66
N GLU A 81 2.50 0.16 -3.56
CA GLU A 81 2.88 0.50 -4.93
C GLU A 81 1.73 1.23 -5.67
N ASP A 82 0.50 0.72 -5.55
CA ASP A 82 -0.70 1.37 -6.09
C ASP A 82 -0.86 2.79 -5.52
N ILE A 83 -0.74 2.96 -4.20
CA ILE A 83 -0.77 4.29 -3.56
C ILE A 83 0.36 5.18 -4.07
N PHE A 84 1.60 4.69 -4.18
CA PHE A 84 2.72 5.47 -4.71
C PHE A 84 2.41 6.02 -6.10
N GLN A 85 1.87 5.18 -7.00
CA GLN A 85 1.50 5.62 -8.35
C GLN A 85 0.43 6.72 -8.33
N THR A 86 -0.49 6.71 -7.36
CA THR A 86 -1.49 7.80 -7.22
C THR A 86 -0.92 9.13 -6.72
N VAL A 87 0.18 9.10 -5.96
CA VAL A 87 0.80 10.30 -5.36
C VAL A 87 1.87 10.91 -6.26
N GLN A 88 2.51 10.13 -7.13
CA GLN A 88 3.57 10.59 -8.04
C GLN A 88 3.22 11.88 -8.81
N PRO A 89 2.01 12.04 -9.39
CA PRO A 89 1.67 13.26 -10.12
C PRO A 89 1.63 14.53 -9.27
N PHE A 90 1.45 14.42 -7.95
CA PHE A 90 1.54 15.56 -7.04
C PHE A 90 2.98 15.89 -6.71
N LEU A 91 3.80 14.88 -6.40
CA LEU A 91 5.23 15.06 -6.11
C LEU A 91 6.04 15.56 -7.31
N ALA A 92 5.55 15.32 -8.53
CA ALA A 92 6.16 15.72 -9.79
C ALA A 92 5.41 16.88 -10.47
N ARG A 93 4.55 17.63 -9.75
CA ARG A 93 3.79 18.73 -10.34
C ARG A 93 4.71 19.83 -10.86
N SER A 94 4.25 20.58 -11.87
CA SER A 94 4.93 21.80 -12.29
C SER A 94 4.73 22.90 -11.23
N PRO A 95 5.72 23.81 -11.02
CA PRO A 95 5.53 24.97 -10.16
C PRO A 95 4.34 25.85 -10.54
N GLU A 96 3.93 25.82 -11.81
CA GLU A 96 2.80 26.59 -12.35
C GLU A 96 1.44 25.96 -12.05
N ASP A 97 1.39 24.68 -11.67
CA ASP A 97 0.16 24.01 -11.30
C ASP A 97 -0.28 24.44 -9.89
N SER A 98 -1.58 24.65 -9.69
CA SER A 98 -2.12 25.00 -8.38
C SER A 98 -1.83 23.90 -7.34
N PRO A 99 -1.04 24.17 -6.28
CA PRO A 99 -0.67 23.18 -5.27
C PRO A 99 -1.90 22.62 -4.55
N THR A 100 -2.88 23.47 -4.26
CA THR A 100 -4.09 23.08 -3.53
C THR A 100 -5.01 22.17 -4.34
N VAL A 101 -5.10 22.36 -5.66
CA VAL A 101 -5.84 21.48 -6.57
C VAL A 101 -5.13 20.14 -6.72
N ALA A 102 -3.81 20.16 -6.88
CA ALA A 102 -3.01 18.95 -6.97
C ALA A 102 -3.09 18.10 -5.68
N LEU A 103 -3.01 18.75 -4.52
CA LEU A 103 -3.18 18.14 -3.20
C LEU A 103 -4.55 17.47 -3.07
N GLU A 104 -5.63 18.17 -3.42
CA GLU A 104 -6.98 17.61 -3.35
C GLU A 104 -7.14 16.38 -4.24
N ARG A 105 -6.64 16.44 -5.47
CA ARG A 105 -6.65 15.31 -6.40
C ARG A 105 -5.90 14.11 -5.82
N SER A 106 -4.74 14.33 -5.20
CA SER A 106 -3.95 13.25 -4.61
C SER A 106 -4.56 12.67 -3.36
N ILE A 107 -5.14 13.47 -2.46
CA ILE A 107 -5.87 12.94 -1.29
C ILE A 107 -7.04 12.07 -1.74
N ARG A 108 -7.84 12.53 -2.72
CA ARG A 108 -8.92 11.72 -3.31
C ARG A 108 -8.41 10.39 -3.85
N ALA A 109 -7.34 10.41 -4.64
CA ALA A 109 -6.80 9.20 -5.26
C ALA A 109 -6.21 8.23 -4.22
N VAL A 110 -5.48 8.72 -3.21
CA VAL A 110 -4.93 7.92 -2.11
C VAL A 110 -6.04 7.29 -1.30
N THR A 111 -7.07 8.06 -0.93
CA THR A 111 -8.20 7.54 -0.18
C THR A 111 -8.94 6.44 -0.93
N HIS A 112 -9.14 6.62 -2.25
CA HIS A 112 -9.74 5.60 -3.08
C HIS A 112 -8.89 4.32 -3.19
N ALA A 113 -7.57 4.47 -3.36
CA ALA A 113 -6.65 3.34 -3.37
C ALA A 113 -6.63 2.61 -2.01
N TRP A 114 -6.61 3.38 -0.90
CA TRP A 114 -6.72 2.83 0.45
C TRP A 114 -7.99 2.01 0.63
N HIS A 115 -9.14 2.56 0.22
CA HIS A 115 -10.43 1.89 0.30
C HIS A 115 -10.43 0.53 -0.44
N ARG A 116 -9.87 0.48 -1.66
CA ARG A 116 -9.74 -0.77 -2.44
C ARG A 116 -8.91 -1.84 -1.73
N HIS A 117 -7.89 -1.42 -0.98
CA HIS A 117 -6.98 -2.31 -0.25
C HIS A 117 -7.27 -2.39 1.25
N ARG A 118 -8.43 -1.89 1.71
CA ARG A 118 -8.81 -1.80 3.13
C ARG A 118 -8.52 -3.08 3.93
N PRO A 119 -8.88 -4.30 3.49
CA PRO A 119 -8.63 -5.51 4.28
C PRO A 119 -7.14 -5.76 4.55
N VAL A 120 -6.26 -5.38 3.62
CA VAL A 120 -4.80 -5.49 3.76
C VAL A 120 -4.28 -4.47 4.76
N PHE A 121 -4.75 -3.22 4.68
CA PHE A 121 -4.37 -2.18 5.64
C PHE A 121 -4.85 -2.46 7.05
N GLN A 122 -6.06 -3.00 7.21
CA GLN A 122 -6.58 -3.41 8.52
C GLN A 122 -5.75 -4.55 9.12
N ALA A 123 -5.43 -5.58 8.33
CA ALA A 123 -4.56 -6.66 8.77
C ALA A 123 -3.17 -6.15 9.17
N THR A 124 -2.60 -5.26 8.36
CA THR A 124 -1.29 -4.65 8.65
C THR A 124 -1.35 -3.85 9.95
N ASN A 125 -2.32 -2.93 10.09
CA ASN A 125 -2.45 -2.06 11.27
C ASN A 125 -2.62 -2.88 12.56
N HIS A 126 -3.39 -3.96 12.52
CA HIS A 126 -3.60 -4.83 13.69
C HIS A 126 -2.34 -5.59 14.11
N HIS A 127 -1.45 -5.95 13.19
CA HIS A 127 -0.37 -6.90 13.44
C HIS A 127 1.04 -6.30 13.42
N TRP A 128 1.30 -5.17 12.77
CA TRP A 128 2.66 -4.63 12.62
C TRP A 128 3.35 -4.28 13.94
N HIS A 129 2.60 -4.09 15.03
CA HIS A 129 3.18 -3.87 16.35
C HIS A 129 3.83 -5.13 16.96
N ALA A 130 3.32 -6.31 16.61
CA ALA A 130 3.72 -7.60 17.19
C ALA A 130 4.54 -8.46 16.22
N GLU A 131 4.40 -8.26 14.90
CA GLU A 131 5.07 -9.05 13.88
C GLU A 131 6.26 -8.26 13.28
N PRO A 132 7.52 -8.66 13.55
CA PRO A 132 8.70 -7.90 13.12
C PRO A 132 8.78 -7.65 11.61
N GLU A 133 8.43 -8.64 10.80
CA GLU A 133 8.44 -8.53 9.33
C GLU A 133 7.50 -7.41 8.84
N LEU A 134 6.26 -7.40 9.35
CA LEU A 134 5.29 -6.36 9.02
C LEU A 134 5.69 -5.00 9.59
N ARG A 135 6.27 -4.97 10.80
CA ARG A 135 6.78 -3.74 11.42
C ARG A 135 7.82 -3.07 10.54
N ASP A 136 8.83 -3.82 10.15
CA ASP A 136 9.98 -3.29 9.44
C ASP A 136 9.56 -2.82 8.04
N LEU A 137 8.69 -3.58 7.37
CA LEU A 137 8.08 -3.20 6.10
C LEU A 137 7.24 -1.91 6.23
N TRP A 138 6.31 -1.87 7.19
CA TRP A 138 5.41 -0.72 7.36
C TRP A 138 6.16 0.55 7.73
N LEU A 139 7.11 0.48 8.67
CA LEU A 139 7.92 1.64 9.07
C LEU A 139 8.86 2.11 7.95
N GLY A 140 9.41 1.19 7.15
CA GLY A 140 10.21 1.55 5.97
C GLY A 140 9.37 2.28 4.92
N ILE A 141 8.14 1.83 4.68
CA ILE A 141 7.19 2.50 3.79
C ILE A 141 6.83 3.89 4.32
N ALA A 142 6.48 3.99 5.61
CA ALA A 142 6.16 5.26 6.25
C ALA A 142 7.32 6.25 6.13
N GLU A 143 8.55 5.82 6.39
CA GLU A 143 9.75 6.66 6.25
C GLU A 143 9.90 7.19 4.81
N ARG A 144 9.70 6.35 3.80
CA ARG A 144 9.80 6.77 2.39
C ARG A 144 8.78 7.86 2.04
N PHE A 145 7.53 7.72 2.50
CA PHE A 145 6.50 8.74 2.28
C PHE A 145 6.78 10.04 3.04
N ILE A 146 7.19 9.93 4.31
CA ILE A 146 7.49 11.09 5.15
C ILE A 146 8.68 11.86 4.59
N ALA A 147 9.74 11.18 4.15
CA ALA A 147 10.90 11.82 3.54
C ALA A 147 10.54 12.53 2.22
N ALA A 148 9.75 11.87 1.36
CA ALA A 148 9.29 12.47 0.10
C ALA A 148 8.39 13.70 0.33
N GLY A 149 7.46 13.60 1.27
CA GLY A 149 6.58 14.71 1.65
C GLY A 149 7.36 15.88 2.26
N ALA A 150 8.32 15.61 3.13
CA ALA A 150 9.18 16.65 3.72
C ALA A 150 10.00 17.38 2.65
N ALA A 151 10.49 16.66 1.64
CA ALA A 151 11.21 17.26 0.53
C ALA A 151 10.31 18.15 -0.35
N GLU A 152 9.07 17.74 -0.60
CA GLU A 152 8.09 18.58 -1.33
C GLU A 152 7.74 19.84 -0.54
N ILE A 153 7.47 19.71 0.77
CA ILE A 153 7.20 20.87 1.64
C ILE A 153 8.36 21.87 1.61
N GLU A 154 9.60 21.39 1.60
CA GLU A 154 10.77 22.27 1.51
C GLU A 154 10.87 22.98 0.16
N ARG A 155 10.54 22.29 -0.94
CA ARG A 155 10.47 22.91 -2.27
C ARG A 155 9.40 24.01 -2.33
N GLU A 156 8.23 23.74 -1.79
CA GLU A 156 7.13 24.72 -1.77
C GLU A 156 7.42 25.91 -0.85
N ARG A 157 8.13 25.68 0.26
CA ARG A 157 8.63 26.77 1.13
C ARG A 157 9.66 27.64 0.40
N ALA A 158 10.60 27.05 -0.33
CA ALA A 158 11.58 27.80 -1.12
C ALA A 158 10.92 28.66 -2.21
N ALA A 159 9.75 28.23 -2.71
CA ALA A 159 8.93 29.00 -3.64
C ALA A 159 7.97 30.00 -2.97
N GLY A 160 7.99 30.12 -1.64
CA GLY A 160 7.14 31.04 -0.87
C GLY A 160 5.67 30.63 -0.74
N MET A 161 5.32 29.39 -1.10
CA MET A 161 3.93 28.90 -1.04
C MET A 161 3.53 28.43 0.36
N ILE A 162 4.46 27.82 1.11
CA ILE A 162 4.27 27.40 2.51
C ILE A 162 5.03 28.37 3.40
N THR A 163 4.32 29.05 4.30
CA THR A 163 4.88 30.03 5.24
C THR A 163 5.06 29.49 6.67
N SER A 164 4.49 28.33 6.97
CA SER A 164 4.56 27.72 8.31
C SER A 164 6.02 27.53 8.77
N PRO A 165 6.36 27.97 10.01
CA PRO A 165 7.72 27.84 10.55
C PRO A 165 8.02 26.43 11.09
N ILE A 166 7.03 25.52 11.10
CA ILE A 166 7.19 24.16 11.63
C ILE A 166 8.15 23.37 10.71
N PRO A 167 9.08 22.56 11.25
CA PRO A 167 9.98 21.75 10.44
C PRO A 167 9.24 20.86 9.44
N SER A 168 9.70 20.82 8.18
CA SER A 168 9.04 20.12 7.07
C SER A 168 8.80 18.63 7.36
N ARG A 169 9.78 17.99 8.03
CA ARG A 169 9.66 16.60 8.45
C ARG A 169 8.59 16.38 9.52
N MET A 170 8.40 17.33 10.44
CA MET A 170 7.34 17.25 11.46
C MET A 170 5.95 17.39 10.83
N LEU A 171 5.80 18.32 9.88
CA LEU A 171 4.56 18.48 9.11
C LEU A 171 4.24 17.20 8.33
N ALA A 172 5.20 16.70 7.54
CA ALA A 172 5.03 15.49 6.75
C ALA A 172 4.68 14.25 7.60
N ALA A 173 5.38 14.05 8.72
CA ALA A 173 5.10 12.94 9.63
C ALA A 173 3.71 13.04 10.27
N THR A 174 3.31 14.24 10.69
CA THR A 174 1.99 14.47 11.30
C THR A 174 0.87 14.23 10.29
N LEU A 175 1.03 14.74 9.07
CA LEU A 175 0.06 14.55 7.99
C LEU A 175 -0.04 13.09 7.55
N PHE A 176 1.09 12.37 7.46
CA PHE A 176 1.11 10.94 7.14
C PHE A 176 0.38 10.12 8.20
N TRP A 177 0.83 10.18 9.46
CA TRP A 177 0.25 9.37 10.54
C TRP A 177 -1.18 9.78 10.90
N GLY A 178 -1.50 11.08 10.79
CA GLY A 178 -2.87 11.58 10.95
C GLY A 178 -3.80 11.01 9.88
N THR A 179 -3.37 11.03 8.61
CA THR A 179 -4.15 10.49 7.49
C THR A 179 -4.32 8.98 7.60
N GLU A 180 -3.23 8.26 7.85
CA GLU A 180 -3.23 6.82 8.12
C GLU A 180 -4.28 6.46 9.17
N ARG A 181 -4.25 7.16 10.31
CA ARG A 181 -5.16 6.87 11.42
C ARG A 181 -6.61 7.16 11.06
N VAL A 182 -6.88 8.29 10.41
CA VAL A 182 -8.24 8.65 9.99
C VAL A 182 -8.79 7.60 9.03
N LEU A 183 -8.03 7.21 8.01
CA LEU A 183 -8.44 6.19 7.04
C LEU A 183 -8.64 4.83 7.70
N HIS A 184 -7.75 4.43 8.63
CA HIS A 184 -7.91 3.18 9.38
C HIS A 184 -9.22 3.16 10.20
N ILE A 185 -9.47 4.21 10.98
CA ILE A 185 -10.66 4.34 11.84
C ILE A 185 -11.93 4.39 11.01
N ALA A 186 -11.94 5.12 9.90
CA ALA A 186 -13.06 5.19 8.97
C ALA A 186 -13.35 3.82 8.33
N GLY A 187 -12.30 3.08 7.92
CA GLY A 187 -12.44 1.73 7.38
C GLY A 187 -12.97 0.70 8.38
N LEU A 188 -12.76 0.91 9.68
CA LEU A 188 -13.36 0.10 10.74
C LEU A 188 -14.83 0.44 11.03
N GLY A 189 -15.33 1.60 10.56
CA GLY A 189 -16.70 2.05 10.79
C GLY A 189 -17.02 2.31 12.26
N VAL A 190 -16.01 2.60 13.10
CA VAL A 190 -16.21 2.83 14.54
C VAL A 190 -16.76 4.22 14.86
N GLU A 191 -16.48 5.21 14.01
CA GLU A 191 -17.04 6.56 14.11
C GLU A 191 -18.17 6.71 13.10
N SER A 192 -19.39 6.91 13.60
CA SER A 192 -20.61 7.04 12.79
C SER A 192 -20.55 8.13 11.70
N SER A 193 -19.82 9.22 11.96
CA SER A 193 -19.63 10.32 11.00
C SER A 193 -18.62 9.99 9.90
N LEU A 194 -17.74 9.00 10.13
CA LEU A 194 -16.74 8.50 9.19
C LEU A 194 -17.15 7.10 8.73
N ARG A 195 -18.21 7.04 7.92
CA ARG A 195 -18.83 5.78 7.45
C ARG A 195 -17.85 4.84 6.76
N ASP A 196 -16.93 5.43 6.00
CA ASP A 196 -15.81 4.79 5.31
C ASP A 196 -14.73 5.83 5.01
N GLU A 197 -13.63 5.39 4.40
CA GLU A 197 -12.51 6.26 4.05
C GLU A 197 -12.92 7.37 3.08
N GLU A 198 -13.80 7.08 2.12
CA GLU A 198 -14.29 8.04 1.13
C GLU A 198 -15.03 9.21 1.80
N SER A 199 -15.75 8.95 2.90
CA SER A 199 -16.40 10.00 3.70
C SER A 199 -15.42 10.94 4.41
N ALA A 200 -14.16 10.54 4.59
CA ALA A 200 -13.14 11.36 5.25
C ALA A 200 -12.41 12.33 4.29
N VAL A 201 -12.60 12.18 2.97
CA VAL A 201 -11.82 12.91 1.95
C VAL A 201 -11.84 14.42 2.15
N ASP A 202 -13.02 15.03 2.25
CA ASP A 202 -13.12 16.49 2.28
C ASP A 202 -12.50 17.07 3.57
N VAL A 203 -12.61 16.34 4.69
CA VAL A 203 -11.98 16.71 5.96
C VAL A 203 -10.46 16.55 5.91
N LEU A 204 -9.96 15.48 5.28
CA LEU A 204 -8.53 15.30 5.04
C LEU A 204 -7.98 16.41 4.14
N VAL A 205 -8.69 16.79 3.07
CA VAL A 205 -8.31 17.91 2.20
C VAL A 205 -8.25 19.21 3.00
N ALA A 206 -9.26 19.49 3.82
CA ALA A 206 -9.27 20.68 4.68
C ALA A 206 -8.10 20.67 5.69
N MET A 207 -7.83 19.52 6.32
CA MET A 207 -6.73 19.35 7.27
C MET A 207 -5.37 19.59 6.60
N TRP A 208 -5.09 18.97 5.46
CA TRP A 208 -3.83 19.14 4.74
C TRP A 208 -3.67 20.57 4.22
N ARG A 209 -4.72 21.14 3.61
CA ARG A 209 -4.69 22.52 3.11
C ARG A 209 -4.46 23.52 4.23
N GLY A 210 -5.17 23.38 5.34
CA GLY A 210 -5.02 24.24 6.51
C GLY A 210 -3.64 24.11 7.17
N THR A 211 -3.07 22.91 7.18
CA THR A 211 -1.74 22.68 7.77
C THR A 211 -0.61 23.27 6.92
N LEU A 212 -0.72 23.20 5.58
CA LEU A 212 0.35 23.58 4.67
C LEU A 212 0.24 25.02 4.16
N TYR A 213 -0.97 25.49 3.86
CA TYR A 213 -1.19 26.74 3.12
C TYR A 213 -2.07 27.76 3.85
N ALA A 214 -2.53 27.48 5.08
CA ALA A 214 -3.17 28.54 5.86
C ALA A 214 -2.12 29.61 6.19
N VAL A 215 -2.51 30.87 5.97
CA VAL A 215 -1.70 32.07 6.23
C VAL A 215 -1.84 32.47 7.69
#